data_AF-A0A3A4PEW4-F1
#
_entry.id   AF-A0A3A4PEW4-F1
#
_cell.length_a   1.000
_cell.length_b   1.000
_cell.length_c   1.000
_cell.angle_alpha   90.00
_cell.angle_beta   90.00
_cell.angle_gamma   90.00
#
_symmetry.space_group_name_H-M   'P 1'
#
loop_
_entity.id
_entity.type
_entity.pdbx_description
1 polymer ?
#
loop_
_entity_poly.entity_id
_entity_poly.type
_entity_poly.pdbx_seq_one_letter_code
_entity_poly.pdbx_strand_id
1 'polypeptide(L)'
;MKAKWIVFLVLFGCVLQIGALAVEAQEKAKFVLVIRDQVKPGLVDEYLAAVKEYCAAFQENEYPFPFFTARRFFDFEYAIFMDDLNLNQLLEAGTNIQTIVGKDQWASLQQRIMGTLDSESSWIEVFRPDLSYYPENPLFEFDPQQPCLMSNEICFLIPGKEKENEKLITQYVELCKEKQYPVAFGIYQVVIGADTPIYSFVTAWKDEEAMLEGKKLESQLGEEARAIVQKGLEITRRYERREYMYLPELSYTPGQKTTTAAQKAETGFQMIDLSDHFNHELKGSFHPSSGYTDDTPNDLAELPTGEQTFADVPFHVQKMILLLGIQLELVGGEDPKRVEEIEVGKKFETMHVLHACAWQAPEGSAIGSFILHYTDGGREKIDINYGEHVLDWWGMQGGELDSENSEIVWRGKNALIRAQEEQGQSVEPLRLFKTTWKNPRPDQEVTSIDYVSTMSDAAPFLLAITVE
;
A
#
# COMPACT_ATOMS: atom_id res chain seq x y z
N MET A 1 -22.54 -30.85 -28.14
CA MET A 1 -22.55 -30.27 -29.51
C MET A 1 -21.48 -29.20 -29.52
N LYS A 2 -20.28 -29.52 -30.04
CA LYS A 2 -19.76 -29.07 -31.34
C LYS A 2 -19.67 -27.53 -31.42
N ALA A 3 -18.46 -26.97 -31.30
CA ALA A 3 -17.60 -26.53 -32.43
C ALA A 3 -17.89 -25.03 -32.79
N LYS A 4 -16.98 -24.10 -33.11
CA LYS A 4 -15.65 -24.15 -33.74
C LYS A 4 -15.00 -22.73 -33.73
N TRP A 5 -13.72 -22.64 -33.34
CA TRP A 5 -12.55 -22.01 -34.00
C TRP A 5 -12.47 -20.52 -34.47
N ILE A 6 -11.22 -20.01 -34.37
CA ILE A 6 -10.43 -19.06 -35.23
C ILE A 6 -10.15 -17.65 -34.63
N VAL A 7 -8.96 -17.33 -34.07
CA VAL A 7 -7.57 -17.02 -34.58
C VAL A 7 -7.34 -15.51 -34.89
N PHE A 8 -6.33 -14.88 -34.24
CA PHE A 8 -5.14 -14.11 -34.76
C PHE A 8 -4.55 -13.20 -33.63
N LEU A 9 -3.31 -13.43 -33.10
CA LEU A 9 -1.97 -12.90 -33.52
C LEU A 9 -1.89 -11.34 -33.49
N VAL A 10 -0.84 -10.61 -33.03
CA VAL A 10 0.39 -10.87 -32.25
C VAL A 10 1.11 -9.51 -31.99
N LEU A 11 1.86 -9.43 -30.87
CA LEU A 11 3.07 -8.64 -30.52
C LEU A 11 3.11 -7.08 -30.42
N PHE A 12 3.67 -6.70 -29.26
CA PHE A 12 4.68 -5.67 -28.92
C PHE A 12 4.35 -4.18 -28.93
N GLY A 13 4.63 -3.55 -27.77
CA GLY A 13 5.15 -2.19 -27.72
C GLY A 13 4.86 -1.43 -26.43
N CYS A 14 5.93 -1.21 -25.65
CA CYS A 14 6.16 -0.06 -24.78
C CYS A 14 5.59 -0.05 -23.34
N VAL A 15 6.57 -0.07 -22.44
CA VAL A 15 6.62 0.45 -21.06
C VAL A 15 6.08 1.89 -20.97
N LEU A 16 5.59 2.24 -19.78
CA LEU A 16 4.97 3.49 -19.31
C LEU A 16 3.44 3.51 -19.47
N GLN A 17 2.68 2.87 -18.57
CA GLN A 17 1.26 3.20 -18.36
C GLN A 17 0.62 2.53 -17.13
N ILE A 18 1.33 2.27 -16.04
CA ILE A 18 0.73 1.50 -14.93
C ILE A 18 -0.27 2.35 -14.10
N GLY A 19 -0.02 3.66 -13.94
CA GLY A 19 -0.98 4.58 -13.28
C GLY A 19 -2.18 4.95 -14.16
N ALA A 20 -1.99 5.11 -15.47
CA ALA A 20 -3.06 5.47 -16.39
C ALA A 20 -4.11 4.35 -16.54
N LEU A 21 -3.75 3.08 -16.36
CA LEU A 21 -4.68 1.96 -16.53
C LEU A 21 -5.80 1.93 -15.49
N ALA A 22 -5.58 2.39 -14.26
CA ALA A 22 -6.65 2.42 -13.24
C ALA A 22 -7.63 3.56 -13.47
N VAL A 23 -7.12 4.75 -13.83
CA VAL A 23 -7.96 5.89 -14.25
C VAL A 23 -8.68 5.57 -15.56
N GLU A 24 -8.02 4.93 -16.52
CA GLU A 24 -8.60 4.51 -17.80
C GLU A 24 -9.61 3.36 -17.63
N ALA A 25 -9.39 2.42 -16.71
CA ALA A 25 -10.36 1.39 -16.34
C ALA A 25 -11.60 2.01 -15.70
N GLN A 26 -11.42 3.01 -14.83
CA GLN A 26 -12.53 3.78 -14.26
C GLN A 26 -13.27 4.59 -15.34
N GLU A 27 -12.56 5.21 -16.30
CA GLU A 27 -13.16 5.94 -17.43
C GLU A 27 -13.91 5.05 -18.44
N LYS A 28 -13.45 3.81 -18.67
CA LYS A 28 -14.09 2.85 -19.59
C LYS A 28 -15.24 2.09 -18.93
N ALA A 29 -15.12 1.77 -17.64
CA ALA A 29 -16.13 1.05 -16.89
C ALA A 29 -17.40 1.90 -16.73
N LYS A 30 -18.54 1.28 -17.02
CA LYS A 30 -19.85 1.94 -16.92
C LYS A 30 -20.61 1.53 -15.68
N PHE A 31 -20.34 0.35 -15.15
CA PHE A 31 -21.05 -0.22 -14.02
C PHE A 31 -20.07 -0.67 -12.94
N VAL A 32 -20.48 -0.51 -11.68
CA VAL A 32 -19.76 -0.98 -10.51
C VAL A 32 -20.72 -1.80 -9.66
N LEU A 33 -20.44 -3.08 -9.47
CA LEU A 33 -21.12 -3.87 -8.44
C LEU A 33 -20.41 -3.62 -7.12
N VAL A 34 -21.12 -3.01 -6.18
CA VAL A 34 -20.61 -2.81 -4.83
C VAL A 34 -21.18 -3.88 -3.92
N ILE A 35 -20.31 -4.60 -3.22
CA ILE A 35 -20.66 -5.54 -2.14
C ILE A 35 -20.11 -4.95 -0.86
N ARG A 36 -20.94 -4.88 0.18
CA ARG A 36 -20.54 -4.47 1.52
C ARG A 36 -20.77 -5.60 2.50
N ASP A 37 -19.67 -6.04 3.09
CA ASP A 37 -19.63 -7.01 4.18
C ASP A 37 -19.50 -6.26 5.50
N GLN A 38 -20.45 -6.47 6.39
CA GLN A 38 -20.35 -6.04 7.77
C GLN A 38 -19.86 -7.23 8.61
N VAL A 39 -18.65 -7.13 9.13
CA VAL A 39 -18.00 -8.21 9.89
C VAL A 39 -18.32 -8.09 11.36
N LYS A 40 -18.47 -9.22 12.06
CA LYS A 40 -18.62 -9.21 13.53
C LYS A 40 -17.35 -8.63 14.17
N PRO A 41 -17.45 -7.66 15.12
CA PRO A 41 -16.28 -6.98 15.67
C PRO A 41 -15.17 -7.87 16.21
N GLY A 42 -15.50 -9.04 16.77
CA GLY A 42 -14.54 -10.00 17.32
C GLY A 42 -14.01 -11.04 16.33
N LEU A 43 -14.35 -10.96 15.04
CA LEU A 43 -13.97 -11.93 14.01
C LEU A 43 -13.29 -11.28 12.79
N VAL A 44 -12.75 -10.08 12.97
CA VAL A 44 -12.14 -9.30 11.88
C VAL A 44 -10.87 -9.96 11.37
N ASP A 45 -10.03 -10.49 12.26
CA ASP A 45 -8.76 -11.11 11.87
C ASP A 45 -9.01 -12.42 11.11
N GLU A 46 -9.99 -13.21 11.54
CA GLU A 46 -10.44 -14.41 10.83
C GLU A 46 -11.03 -14.08 9.46
N TYR A 47 -11.80 -13.00 9.35
CA TYR A 47 -12.32 -12.51 8.07
C TYR A 47 -11.18 -12.06 7.15
N LEU A 48 -10.23 -11.27 7.66
CA LEU A 48 -9.08 -10.79 6.91
C LEU A 48 -8.22 -11.95 6.38
N ALA A 49 -7.97 -12.97 7.21
CA ALA A 49 -7.24 -14.15 6.78
C ALA A 49 -7.96 -14.88 5.63
N ALA A 50 -9.27 -15.09 5.76
CA ALA A 50 -10.06 -15.77 4.74
C ALA A 50 -10.20 -14.93 3.45
N VAL A 51 -10.43 -13.61 3.57
CA VAL A 51 -10.62 -12.77 2.38
C VAL A 51 -9.33 -12.51 1.62
N LYS A 52 -8.17 -12.53 2.30
CA LYS A 52 -6.85 -12.54 1.63
C LYS A 52 -6.71 -13.75 0.72
N GLU A 53 -7.02 -14.95 1.21
CA GLU A 53 -7.01 -16.17 0.41
C GLU A 53 -8.00 -16.10 -0.76
N TYR A 54 -9.19 -15.52 -0.53
CA TYR A 54 -10.22 -15.34 -1.54
C TYR A 54 -9.77 -14.39 -2.65
N CYS A 55 -9.29 -13.20 -2.30
CA CYS A 55 -8.80 -12.20 -3.28
C CYS A 55 -7.57 -12.72 -4.04
N ALA A 56 -6.65 -13.40 -3.35
CA ALA A 56 -5.48 -14.04 -3.98
C ALA A 56 -5.91 -15.04 -5.05
N ALA A 57 -6.95 -15.85 -4.79
CA ALA A 57 -7.47 -16.79 -5.79
C ALA A 57 -8.04 -16.08 -7.04
N PHE A 58 -8.66 -14.91 -6.90
CA PHE A 58 -9.08 -14.12 -8.06
C PHE A 58 -7.88 -13.57 -8.84
N GLN A 59 -6.87 -13.07 -8.14
CA GLN A 59 -5.66 -12.53 -8.76
C GLN A 59 -4.85 -13.60 -9.49
N GLU A 60 -4.55 -14.72 -8.83
CA GLU A 60 -3.74 -15.82 -9.37
C GLU A 60 -4.37 -16.50 -10.59
N ASN A 61 -5.69 -16.47 -10.67
CA ASN A 61 -6.45 -17.12 -11.75
C ASN A 61 -6.99 -16.11 -12.77
N GLU A 62 -6.39 -14.91 -12.82
CA GLU A 62 -6.68 -13.87 -13.81
C GLU A 62 -8.18 -13.56 -13.93
N TYR A 63 -8.82 -13.25 -12.80
CA TYR A 63 -10.22 -12.82 -12.81
C TYR A 63 -10.42 -11.68 -13.81
N PRO A 64 -11.45 -11.70 -14.67
CA PRO A 64 -11.54 -10.73 -15.77
C PRO A 64 -11.99 -9.33 -15.34
N PHE A 65 -12.44 -9.13 -14.10
CA PHE A 65 -12.97 -7.84 -13.66
C PHE A 65 -12.06 -7.18 -12.61
N PRO A 66 -11.73 -5.89 -12.76
CA PRO A 66 -11.08 -5.15 -11.69
C PRO A 66 -11.98 -5.10 -10.46
N PHE A 67 -11.40 -5.20 -9.28
CA PHE A 67 -12.10 -4.89 -8.05
C PHE A 67 -11.22 -4.17 -7.04
N PHE A 68 -11.80 -3.18 -6.39
CA PHE A 68 -11.15 -2.41 -5.33
C PHE A 68 -11.80 -2.69 -3.99
N THR A 69 -10.97 -2.85 -2.97
CA THR A 69 -11.40 -3.13 -1.61
C THR A 69 -11.10 -1.94 -0.71
N ALA A 70 -12.08 -1.50 0.07
CA ALA A 70 -11.91 -0.45 1.05
C ALA A 70 -12.55 -0.85 2.38
N ARG A 71 -11.99 -0.38 3.50
CA ARG A 71 -12.42 -0.76 4.84
C ARG A 71 -12.73 0.45 5.70
N ARG A 72 -13.83 0.35 6.45
CA ARG A 72 -14.21 1.27 7.52
C ARG A 72 -14.60 0.50 8.77
N PHE A 73 -13.73 0.48 9.78
CA PHE A 73 -13.92 -0.31 11.02
C PHE A 73 -14.18 -1.79 10.74
N PHE A 74 -15.46 -2.20 10.75
CA PHE A 74 -15.93 -3.56 10.52
C PHE A 74 -16.63 -3.73 9.16
N ASP A 75 -16.78 -2.64 8.40
CA ASP A 75 -17.35 -2.66 7.06
C ASP A 75 -16.23 -2.82 6.03
N PHE A 76 -16.38 -3.77 5.13
CA PHE A 76 -15.53 -3.97 3.95
C PHE A 76 -16.37 -3.78 2.70
N GLU A 77 -15.91 -2.92 1.81
CA GLU A 77 -16.57 -2.65 0.53
C GLU A 77 -15.71 -3.12 -0.62
N TYR A 78 -16.32 -3.90 -1.51
CA TYR A 78 -15.73 -4.41 -2.74
C TYR A 78 -16.44 -3.77 -3.92
N ALA A 79 -15.73 -2.96 -4.70
CA ALA A 79 -16.22 -2.32 -5.90
C ALA A 79 -15.69 -3.07 -7.13
N ILE A 80 -16.53 -3.87 -7.78
CA ILE A 80 -16.19 -4.66 -8.97
C ILE A 80 -16.61 -3.90 -10.23
N PHE A 81 -15.65 -3.54 -11.07
CA PHE A 81 -15.84 -2.69 -12.25
C PHE A 81 -16.17 -3.52 -13.49
N MET A 82 -17.15 -3.06 -14.28
CA MET A 82 -17.64 -3.74 -15.48
C MET A 82 -17.94 -2.74 -16.61
N ASP A 83 -17.56 -3.11 -17.84
CA ASP A 83 -17.83 -2.33 -19.04
C ASP A 83 -19.32 -2.32 -19.42
N ASP A 84 -20.00 -3.44 -19.20
CA ASP A 84 -21.43 -3.62 -19.41
C ASP A 84 -22.07 -4.33 -18.21
N LEU A 85 -23.38 -4.10 -18.00
CA LEU A 85 -24.11 -4.74 -16.91
C LEU A 85 -24.45 -6.19 -17.30
N ASN A 86 -23.46 -7.06 -17.25
CA ASN A 86 -23.59 -8.48 -17.58
C ASN A 86 -23.28 -9.39 -16.39
N LEU A 87 -24.28 -9.55 -15.51
CA LEU A 87 -24.15 -10.39 -14.32
C LEU A 87 -23.85 -11.86 -14.64
N ASN A 88 -24.17 -12.34 -15.84
CA ASN A 88 -23.85 -13.71 -16.24
C ASN A 88 -22.35 -13.90 -16.44
N GLN A 89 -21.64 -12.93 -17.04
CA GLN A 89 -20.18 -13.01 -17.16
C GLN A 89 -19.50 -13.02 -15.79
N LEU A 90 -20.02 -12.24 -14.83
CA LEU A 90 -19.52 -12.23 -13.46
C LEU A 90 -19.71 -13.60 -12.77
N LEU A 91 -20.88 -14.21 -12.93
CA LEU A 91 -21.17 -15.56 -12.43
C LEU A 91 -20.31 -16.63 -13.10
N GLU A 92 -20.12 -16.57 -14.42
CA GLU A 92 -19.27 -17.49 -15.19
C GLU A 92 -17.81 -17.38 -14.75
N ALA A 93 -17.30 -16.15 -14.57
CA ALA A 93 -15.95 -15.91 -14.08
C ALA A 93 -15.72 -16.47 -12.68
N GLY A 94 -16.66 -16.24 -11.75
CA GLY A 94 -16.60 -16.84 -10.40
C GLY A 94 -16.66 -18.37 -10.44
N THR A 95 -17.48 -18.95 -11.31
CA THR A 95 -17.58 -20.41 -11.49
C THR A 95 -16.30 -21.01 -12.07
N ASN A 96 -15.64 -20.31 -12.99
CA ASN A 96 -14.34 -20.72 -13.54
C ASN A 96 -13.28 -20.77 -12.44
N ILE A 97 -13.19 -19.76 -11.58
CA ILE A 97 -12.23 -19.73 -10.46
C ILE A 97 -12.54 -20.84 -9.46
N GLN A 98 -13.80 -21.04 -9.09
CA GLN A 98 -14.22 -22.17 -8.26
C GLN A 98 -13.77 -23.52 -8.85
N THR A 99 -13.83 -23.67 -10.17
CA THR A 99 -13.41 -24.89 -10.86
C THR A 99 -11.90 -25.09 -10.79
N ILE A 100 -11.10 -24.02 -10.89
CA ILE A 100 -9.64 -24.08 -10.83
C ILE A 100 -9.15 -24.35 -9.40
N VAL A 101 -9.67 -23.59 -8.41
CA VAL A 101 -9.31 -23.74 -6.99
C VAL A 101 -9.80 -25.08 -6.43
N GLY A 102 -10.86 -25.64 -7.00
CA GLY A 102 -11.47 -26.87 -6.55
C GLY A 102 -12.67 -26.60 -5.64
N LYS A 103 -13.77 -27.31 -5.93
CA LYS A 103 -15.09 -27.04 -5.36
C LYS A 103 -15.13 -27.08 -3.83
N ASP A 104 -14.45 -28.05 -3.22
CA ASP A 104 -14.47 -28.25 -1.77
C ASP A 104 -13.62 -27.20 -1.03
N GLN A 105 -12.47 -26.83 -1.60
CA GLN A 105 -11.62 -25.77 -1.08
C GLN A 105 -12.35 -24.42 -1.17
N TRP A 106 -12.98 -24.13 -2.31
CA TRP A 106 -13.77 -22.92 -2.51
C TRP A 106 -14.96 -22.84 -1.54
N ALA A 107 -15.69 -23.94 -1.35
CA ALA A 107 -16.82 -23.99 -0.42
C ALA A 107 -16.37 -23.78 1.04
N SER A 108 -15.24 -24.37 1.45
CA SER A 108 -14.65 -24.16 2.78
C SER A 108 -14.26 -22.69 3.00
N LEU A 109 -13.64 -22.07 2.00
CA LEU A 109 -13.25 -20.67 2.02
C LEU A 109 -14.46 -19.74 2.16
N GLN A 110 -15.49 -19.95 1.34
CA GLN A 110 -16.75 -19.19 1.44
C GLN A 110 -17.42 -19.38 2.80
N GLN A 111 -17.43 -20.61 3.34
CA GLN A 111 -18.03 -20.87 4.65
C GLN A 111 -17.30 -20.14 5.78
N ARG A 112 -15.97 -20.05 5.73
CA ARG A 112 -15.19 -19.27 6.71
C ARG A 112 -15.55 -17.80 6.66
N ILE A 113 -15.62 -17.21 5.45
CA ILE A 113 -16.03 -15.82 5.27
C ILE A 113 -17.45 -15.60 5.80
N MET A 114 -18.43 -16.38 5.33
CA MET A 114 -19.83 -16.26 5.77
C MET A 114 -19.99 -16.43 7.29
N GLY A 115 -19.14 -17.21 7.94
CA GLY A 115 -19.17 -17.40 9.39
C GLY A 115 -18.84 -16.14 10.20
N THR A 116 -18.04 -15.24 9.65
CA THR A 116 -17.62 -14.00 10.34
C THR A 116 -18.56 -12.82 10.10
N LEU A 117 -19.39 -12.88 9.05
CA LEU A 117 -20.30 -11.80 8.68
C LEU A 117 -21.46 -11.64 9.70
N ASP A 118 -21.80 -10.39 9.97
CA ASP A 118 -23.06 -9.96 10.60
C ASP A 118 -24.13 -9.71 9.53
N SER A 119 -23.77 -8.99 8.46
CA SER A 119 -24.62 -8.78 7.29
C SER A 119 -23.81 -8.61 6.01
N GLU A 120 -24.45 -8.84 4.86
CA GLU A 120 -23.95 -8.55 3.52
C GLU A 120 -25.01 -7.74 2.77
N SER A 121 -24.59 -6.75 2.01
CA SER A 121 -25.47 -5.97 1.12
C SER A 121 -24.79 -5.72 -0.21
N SER A 122 -25.56 -5.60 -1.29
CA SER A 122 -25.01 -5.27 -2.60
C SER A 122 -25.93 -4.36 -3.41
N TRP A 123 -25.31 -3.55 -4.26
CA TRP A 123 -25.99 -2.63 -5.17
C TRP A 123 -25.12 -2.37 -6.40
N ILE A 124 -25.71 -1.80 -7.45
CA ILE A 124 -25.01 -1.46 -8.69
C ILE A 124 -25.05 0.04 -8.89
N GLU A 125 -23.87 0.59 -9.14
CA GLU A 125 -23.64 1.98 -9.46
C GLU A 125 -23.21 2.13 -10.92
N VAL A 126 -23.42 3.33 -11.45
CA VAL A 126 -22.88 3.76 -12.73
C VAL A 126 -21.89 4.87 -12.47
N PHE A 127 -20.66 4.71 -12.96
CA PHE A 127 -19.69 5.80 -12.96
C PHE A 127 -20.11 6.87 -13.97
N ARG A 128 -20.09 8.13 -13.57
CA ARG A 128 -20.55 9.29 -14.35
C ARG A 128 -19.36 10.19 -14.68
N PRO A 129 -18.54 9.85 -15.69
CA PRO A 129 -17.40 10.67 -16.08
C PRO A 129 -17.84 12.06 -16.56
N ASP A 130 -19.06 12.17 -17.11
CA ASP A 130 -19.66 13.44 -17.53
C ASP A 130 -19.98 14.40 -16.36
N LEU A 131 -20.11 13.87 -15.14
CA LEU A 131 -20.37 14.63 -13.91
C LEU A 131 -19.16 14.65 -12.96
N SER A 132 -18.08 13.97 -13.31
CA SER A 132 -16.87 13.88 -12.48
C SER A 132 -15.89 15.01 -12.81
N TYR A 133 -14.94 15.25 -11.91
CA TYR A 133 -13.93 16.28 -12.07
C TYR A 133 -12.54 15.75 -11.72
N TYR A 134 -11.63 15.85 -12.70
CA TYR A 134 -10.23 15.48 -12.57
C TYR A 134 -9.37 16.66 -13.08
N PRO A 135 -8.74 17.43 -12.19
CA PRO A 135 -7.86 18.54 -12.59
C PRO A 135 -6.55 18.03 -13.20
N GLU A 136 -5.90 18.87 -14.01
CA GLU A 136 -4.58 18.54 -14.59
C GLU A 136 -3.48 18.36 -13.52
N ASN A 137 -3.57 19.09 -12.41
CA ASN A 137 -2.64 19.04 -11.29
C ASN A 137 -3.42 18.77 -10.01
N PRO A 138 -3.80 17.50 -9.74
CA PRO A 138 -4.56 17.17 -8.55
C PRO A 138 -3.71 17.31 -7.29
N LEU A 139 -4.36 17.66 -6.17
CA LEU A 139 -3.76 17.64 -4.83
C LEU A 139 -3.24 16.24 -4.47
N PHE A 140 -3.92 15.21 -4.98
CA PHE A 140 -3.55 13.81 -4.82
C PHE A 140 -3.93 13.03 -6.07
N GLU A 141 -2.97 12.28 -6.60
CA GLU A 141 -3.19 11.33 -7.70
C GLU A 141 -3.36 9.93 -7.09
N PHE A 142 -4.46 9.26 -7.42
CA PHE A 142 -4.75 7.93 -6.91
C PHE A 142 -3.80 6.89 -7.53
N ASP A 143 -3.05 6.20 -6.68
CA ASP A 143 -2.25 5.05 -7.07
C ASP A 143 -2.91 3.76 -6.53
N PRO A 144 -3.40 2.86 -7.41
CA PRO A 144 -4.03 1.61 -7.00
C PRO A 144 -3.10 0.66 -6.23
N GLN A 145 -1.79 0.90 -6.23
CA GLN A 145 -0.81 0.08 -5.51
C GLN A 145 -0.51 0.58 -4.09
N GLN A 146 -0.94 1.81 -3.76
CA GLN A 146 -0.66 2.44 -2.47
C GLN A 146 -1.95 2.56 -1.65
N PRO A 147 -1.90 2.35 -0.33
CA PRO A 147 -3.04 2.62 0.52
C PRO A 147 -3.33 4.12 0.55
N CYS A 148 -4.61 4.48 0.54
CA CYS A 148 -5.04 5.87 0.62
C CYS A 148 -6.37 5.98 1.38
N LEU A 149 -6.68 7.17 1.87
CA LEU A 149 -7.98 7.47 2.47
C LEU A 149 -8.99 7.81 1.36
N MET A 150 -10.19 7.25 1.43
CA MET A 150 -11.30 7.57 0.52
C MET A 150 -12.46 8.18 1.30
N SER A 151 -12.93 9.35 0.86
CA SER A 151 -14.18 9.93 1.34
C SER A 151 -15.30 9.66 0.35
N ASN A 152 -16.45 9.26 0.87
CA ASN A 152 -17.68 9.07 0.12
C ASN A 152 -18.78 9.95 0.71
N GLU A 153 -19.21 10.96 -0.05
CA GLU A 153 -20.39 11.77 0.27
C GLU A 153 -21.60 11.26 -0.49
N ILE A 154 -22.60 10.76 0.24
CA ILE A 154 -23.73 10.00 -0.30
C ILE A 154 -25.00 10.84 -0.15
N CYS A 155 -25.54 11.29 -1.27
CA CYS A 155 -26.77 12.06 -1.37
C CYS A 155 -27.93 11.15 -1.79
N PHE A 156 -28.81 10.82 -0.84
CA PHE A 156 -30.08 10.17 -1.12
C PHE A 156 -31.06 11.25 -1.57
N LEU A 157 -31.41 11.28 -2.85
CA LEU A 157 -32.21 12.36 -3.41
C LEU A 157 -33.71 12.13 -3.17
N ILE A 158 -34.47 13.23 -3.16
CA ILE A 158 -35.92 13.18 -3.31
C ILE A 158 -36.24 12.62 -4.72
N PRO A 159 -37.12 11.61 -4.86
CA PRO A 159 -37.43 11.03 -6.17
C PRO A 159 -37.94 12.09 -7.16
N GLY A 160 -37.46 12.07 -8.40
CA GLY A 160 -37.80 13.07 -9.42
C GLY A 160 -36.89 14.30 -9.45
N LYS A 161 -35.90 14.40 -8.55
CA LYS A 161 -34.92 15.50 -8.50
C LYS A 161 -33.59 15.19 -9.19
N GLU A 162 -33.45 14.05 -9.83
CA GLU A 162 -32.21 13.58 -10.46
C GLU A 162 -31.70 14.59 -11.50
N LYS A 163 -32.55 15.04 -12.42
CA LYS A 163 -32.16 16.04 -13.45
C LYS A 163 -31.77 17.39 -12.86
N GLU A 164 -32.40 17.78 -11.75
CA GLU A 164 -32.05 19.02 -11.04
C GLU A 164 -30.68 18.87 -10.38
N ASN A 165 -30.42 17.72 -9.75
CA ASN A 165 -29.13 17.38 -9.16
C ASN A 165 -28.01 17.33 -10.21
N GLU A 166 -28.21 16.64 -11.33
CA GLU A 166 -27.21 16.57 -12.42
C GLU A 166 -26.84 17.96 -12.95
N LYS A 167 -27.82 18.86 -13.05
CA LYS A 167 -27.57 20.26 -13.42
C LYS A 167 -26.72 20.99 -12.38
N LEU A 168 -27.02 20.80 -11.09
CA LEU A 168 -26.23 21.39 -10.00
C LEU A 168 -24.80 20.84 -9.98
N ILE A 169 -24.61 19.53 -10.18
CA ILE A 169 -23.28 18.92 -10.28
C ILE A 169 -22.52 19.48 -11.48
N THR A 170 -23.16 19.60 -12.64
CA THR A 170 -22.54 20.19 -13.84
C THR A 170 -22.04 21.61 -13.55
N GLN A 171 -22.87 22.44 -12.90
CA GLN A 171 -22.49 23.79 -12.49
C GLN A 171 -21.31 23.79 -11.50
N TYR A 172 -21.29 22.85 -10.56
CA TYR A 172 -20.18 22.71 -9.61
C TYR A 172 -18.88 22.31 -10.32
N VAL A 173 -18.93 21.35 -11.26
CA VAL A 173 -17.78 20.92 -12.07
C VAL A 173 -17.25 22.07 -12.94
N GLU A 174 -18.13 22.86 -13.57
CA GLU A 174 -17.75 24.05 -14.33
C GLU A 174 -17.04 25.08 -13.45
N LEU A 175 -17.55 25.31 -12.24
CA LEU A 175 -16.93 26.20 -11.26
C LEU A 175 -15.57 25.66 -10.80
N CYS A 176 -15.44 24.37 -10.52
CA CYS A 176 -14.16 23.73 -10.18
C CYS A 176 -13.12 23.94 -11.30
N LYS A 177 -13.52 23.78 -12.56
CA LYS A 177 -12.66 24.05 -13.72
C LYS A 177 -12.25 25.53 -13.81
N GLU A 178 -13.20 26.45 -13.66
CA GLU A 178 -12.92 27.89 -13.69
C GLU A 178 -11.93 28.31 -12.60
N LYS A 179 -12.11 27.79 -11.38
CA LYS A 179 -11.28 28.11 -10.22
C LYS A 179 -10.02 27.26 -10.09
N GLN A 180 -9.79 26.34 -11.03
CA GLN A 180 -8.67 25.38 -11.00
C GLN A 180 -8.59 24.65 -9.65
N TYR A 181 -9.74 24.19 -9.17
CA TYR A 181 -9.84 23.50 -7.90
C TYR A 181 -8.98 22.23 -7.92
N PRO A 182 -8.08 22.00 -6.95
CA PRO A 182 -7.09 20.92 -7.06
C PRO A 182 -7.61 19.57 -6.59
N VAL A 183 -8.82 19.49 -6.00
CA VAL A 183 -9.33 18.21 -5.48
C VAL A 183 -10.17 17.50 -6.55
N ALA A 184 -9.71 16.31 -6.95
CA ALA A 184 -10.44 15.43 -7.86
C ALA A 184 -11.61 14.74 -7.17
N PHE A 185 -12.69 14.46 -7.88
CA PHE A 185 -13.77 13.60 -7.38
C PHE A 185 -14.45 12.83 -8.52
N GLY A 186 -14.79 11.57 -8.24
CA GLY A 186 -15.60 10.73 -9.10
C GLY A 186 -17.06 10.72 -8.65
N ILE A 187 -17.99 10.79 -9.62
CA ILE A 187 -19.43 10.69 -9.36
C ILE A 187 -19.93 9.29 -9.72
N TYR A 188 -20.66 8.70 -8.78
CA TYR A 188 -21.33 7.42 -8.95
C TYR A 188 -22.82 7.57 -8.70
N GLN A 189 -23.63 6.98 -9.59
CA GLN A 189 -25.08 6.97 -9.49
C GLN A 189 -25.56 5.55 -9.19
N VAL A 190 -26.23 5.33 -8.06
CA VAL A 190 -26.82 4.01 -7.77
C VAL A 190 -28.03 3.80 -8.68
N VAL A 191 -27.95 2.78 -9.53
CA VAL A 191 -29.01 2.43 -10.50
C VAL A 191 -29.82 1.22 -10.07
N ILE A 192 -29.26 0.33 -9.27
CA ILE A 192 -29.95 -0.82 -8.67
C ILE A 192 -29.53 -0.92 -7.21
N GLY A 193 -30.47 -0.82 -6.28
CA GLY A 193 -30.18 -0.88 -4.84
C GLY A 193 -31.36 -0.42 -4.00
N ALA A 194 -31.26 -0.61 -2.69
CA ALA A 194 -32.21 -0.01 -1.77
C ALA A 194 -32.04 1.53 -1.77
N ASP A 195 -33.14 2.25 -1.56
CA ASP A 195 -33.14 3.71 -1.36
C ASP A 195 -32.67 4.60 -2.53
N THR A 196 -32.81 4.15 -3.79
CA THR A 196 -32.63 5.03 -4.97
C THR A 196 -33.65 6.18 -5.00
N PRO A 197 -33.38 7.29 -5.71
CA PRO A 197 -32.11 7.66 -6.39
C PRO A 197 -31.01 8.12 -5.42
N ILE A 198 -29.76 7.71 -5.70
CA ILE A 198 -28.57 8.07 -4.90
C ILE A 198 -27.46 8.54 -5.83
N TYR A 199 -26.77 9.60 -5.43
CA TYR A 199 -25.52 10.04 -6.02
C TYR A 199 -24.43 10.06 -4.95
N SER A 200 -23.26 9.55 -5.29
CA SER A 200 -22.08 9.49 -4.44
C SER A 200 -20.95 10.31 -5.06
N PHE A 201 -20.26 11.09 -4.22
CA PHE A 201 -19.02 11.78 -4.54
C PHE A 201 -17.89 11.04 -3.85
N VAL A 202 -16.99 10.45 -4.63
CA VAL A 202 -15.84 9.72 -4.12
C VAL A 202 -14.58 10.54 -4.36
N THR A 203 -13.88 10.87 -3.28
CA THR A 203 -12.59 11.57 -3.30
C THR A 203 -11.53 10.71 -2.65
N ALA A 204 -10.38 10.58 -3.31
CA ALA A 204 -9.20 9.94 -2.74
C ALA A 204 -8.25 10.98 -2.14
N TRP A 205 -7.60 10.62 -1.04
CA TRP A 205 -6.68 11.45 -0.29
C TRP A 205 -5.46 10.62 0.10
N LYS A 206 -4.28 11.23 0.09
CA LYS A 206 -3.06 10.60 0.61
C LYS A 206 -3.27 10.09 2.05
N ASP A 207 -3.82 10.96 2.89
CA ASP A 207 -4.04 10.75 4.32
C ASP A 207 -5.12 11.71 4.85
N GLU A 208 -5.38 11.67 6.17
CA GLU A 208 -6.34 12.54 6.84
C GLU A 208 -5.95 14.02 6.80
N GLU A 209 -4.65 14.32 6.83
CA GLU A 209 -4.15 15.71 6.77
C GLU A 209 -4.47 16.33 5.41
N ALA A 210 -4.18 15.61 4.31
CA ALA A 210 -4.52 16.02 2.96
C ALA A 210 -6.03 16.20 2.78
N MET A 211 -6.86 15.36 3.41
CA MET A 211 -8.32 15.53 3.41
C MET A 211 -8.74 16.83 4.11
N LEU A 212 -8.16 17.13 5.27
CA LEU A 212 -8.46 18.36 6.00
C LEU A 212 -7.98 19.60 5.24
N GLU A 213 -6.84 19.52 4.55
CA GLU A 213 -6.36 20.55 3.65
C GLU A 213 -7.33 20.76 2.48
N GLY A 214 -7.73 19.70 1.79
CA GLY A 214 -8.72 19.75 0.71
C GLY A 214 -10.03 20.43 1.13
N LYS A 215 -10.55 20.10 2.32
CA LYS A 215 -11.74 20.75 2.91
C LYS A 215 -11.54 22.26 3.13
N LYS A 216 -10.32 22.71 3.48
CA LYS A 216 -10.02 24.15 3.59
C LYS A 216 -9.97 24.82 2.22
N LEU A 217 -9.43 24.13 1.22
CA LEU A 217 -9.33 24.62 -0.15
C LEU A 217 -10.71 24.84 -0.79
N GLU A 218 -11.75 24.13 -0.35
CA GLU A 218 -13.13 24.36 -0.82
C GLU A 218 -13.59 25.82 -0.63
N SER A 219 -13.05 26.53 0.37
CA SER A 219 -13.33 27.96 0.57
C SER A 219 -12.94 28.84 -0.63
N GLN A 220 -12.01 28.39 -1.47
CA GLN A 220 -11.57 29.09 -2.69
C GLN A 220 -12.66 29.14 -3.76
N LEU A 221 -13.62 28.21 -3.72
CA LEU A 221 -14.75 28.19 -4.65
C LEU A 221 -15.79 29.30 -4.34
N GLY A 222 -15.70 29.93 -3.17
CA GLY A 222 -16.48 31.11 -2.80
C GLY A 222 -17.96 30.85 -2.52
N GLU A 223 -18.75 31.92 -2.50
CA GLU A 223 -20.20 31.86 -2.18
C GLU A 223 -21.01 31.11 -3.23
N GLU A 224 -20.55 31.07 -4.48
CA GLU A 224 -21.23 30.39 -5.58
C GLU A 224 -21.29 28.87 -5.36
N ALA A 225 -20.15 28.25 -4.98
CA ALA A 225 -20.13 26.83 -4.61
C ALA A 225 -21.04 26.55 -3.42
N ARG A 226 -21.01 27.38 -2.38
CA ARG A 226 -21.90 27.23 -1.21
C ARG A 226 -23.37 27.24 -1.61
N ALA A 227 -23.76 28.13 -2.52
CA ALA A 227 -25.14 28.20 -3.02
C ALA A 227 -25.54 26.96 -3.84
N ILE A 228 -24.62 26.39 -4.63
CA ILE A 228 -24.84 25.14 -5.38
C ILE A 228 -25.01 23.96 -4.40
N VAL A 229 -24.08 23.80 -3.47
CA VAL A 229 -24.10 22.74 -2.45
C VAL A 229 -25.38 22.83 -1.61
N GLN A 230 -25.76 24.03 -1.18
CA GLN A 230 -26.99 24.23 -0.40
C GLN A 230 -28.23 23.76 -1.18
N LYS A 231 -28.37 24.13 -2.46
CA LYS A 231 -29.48 23.65 -3.30
C LYS A 231 -29.46 22.13 -3.48
N GLY A 232 -28.27 21.54 -3.60
CA GLY A 232 -28.10 20.08 -3.63
C GLY A 232 -28.61 19.42 -2.35
N LEU A 233 -28.30 20.00 -1.18
CA LEU A 233 -28.79 19.52 0.10
C LEU A 233 -30.32 19.68 0.26
N GLU A 234 -30.92 20.75 -0.29
CA GLU A 234 -32.37 20.96 -0.26
C GLU A 234 -33.17 19.88 -1.02
N ILE A 235 -32.56 19.28 -2.04
CA ILE A 235 -33.16 18.16 -2.80
C ILE A 235 -32.71 16.77 -2.30
N THR A 236 -31.92 16.74 -1.23
CA THR A 236 -31.38 15.53 -0.60
C THR A 236 -32.20 15.16 0.64
N ARG A 237 -32.88 14.02 0.64
CA ARG A 237 -33.70 13.54 1.77
C ARG A 237 -32.87 12.96 2.92
N ARG A 238 -31.68 12.44 2.61
CA ARG A 238 -30.71 11.91 3.58
C ARG A 238 -29.32 12.14 3.01
N TYR A 239 -28.41 12.61 3.85
CA TYR A 239 -27.01 12.79 3.52
C TYR A 239 -26.17 11.95 4.47
N GLU A 240 -25.25 11.16 3.92
CA GLU A 240 -24.28 10.39 4.69
C GLU A 240 -22.87 10.74 4.21
N ARG A 241 -21.92 10.81 5.15
CA ARG A 241 -20.50 10.85 4.82
C ARG A 241 -19.83 9.63 5.42
N ARG A 242 -19.00 8.96 4.62
CA ARG A 242 -18.23 7.80 5.04
C ARG A 242 -16.78 7.94 4.59
N GLU A 243 -15.89 7.43 5.41
CA GLU A 243 -14.44 7.48 5.21
C GLU A 243 -13.91 6.06 5.32
N TYR A 244 -13.13 5.63 4.33
CA TYR A 244 -12.62 4.28 4.19
C TYR A 244 -11.12 4.31 3.93
N MET A 245 -10.40 3.29 4.38
CA MET A 245 -9.05 3.02 3.93
C MET A 245 -9.11 2.10 2.71
N TYR A 246 -8.56 2.54 1.58
CA TYR A 246 -8.31 1.67 0.42
C TYR A 246 -7.23 0.64 0.76
N LEU A 247 -7.49 -0.62 0.42
CA LEU A 247 -6.65 -1.78 0.73
C LEU A 247 -6.10 -2.36 -0.58
N PRO A 248 -4.93 -1.89 -1.07
CA PRO A 248 -4.35 -2.38 -2.31
C PRO A 248 -4.06 -3.89 -2.27
N GLU A 249 -3.70 -4.42 -1.10
CA GLU A 249 -3.40 -5.84 -0.90
C GLU A 249 -4.63 -6.77 -1.01
N LEU A 250 -5.83 -6.19 -0.98
CA LEU A 250 -7.10 -6.89 -1.22
C LEU A 250 -7.77 -6.42 -2.51
N SER A 251 -7.04 -5.71 -3.38
CA SER A 251 -7.55 -5.14 -4.63
C SER A 251 -6.83 -5.74 -5.83
N TYR A 252 -7.45 -5.65 -7.01
CA TYR A 252 -6.94 -6.30 -8.21
C TYR A 252 -7.40 -5.58 -9.49
N THR A 253 -6.50 -5.47 -10.47
CA THR A 253 -6.82 -5.01 -11.84
C THR A 253 -6.30 -6.02 -12.87
N PRO A 254 -7.14 -6.50 -13.80
CA PRO A 254 -6.71 -7.38 -14.88
C PRO A 254 -5.59 -6.74 -15.72
N GLY A 255 -4.54 -7.50 -16.01
CA GLY A 255 -3.40 -7.01 -16.79
C GLY A 255 -2.46 -6.08 -16.04
N GLN A 256 -2.80 -5.61 -14.82
CA GLN A 256 -1.76 -5.31 -13.85
C GLN A 256 -1.12 -6.63 -13.49
N LYS A 257 0.13 -6.83 -13.91
CA LYS A 257 0.96 -7.90 -13.34
C LYS A 257 1.22 -7.53 -11.88
N THR A 258 0.29 -7.85 -11.00
CA THR A 258 0.59 -7.95 -9.58
C THR A 258 1.42 -9.21 -9.41
N THR A 259 2.69 -9.02 -9.08
CA THR A 259 3.64 -10.10 -8.80
C THR A 259 3.03 -11.01 -7.72
N THR A 260 2.47 -12.14 -8.14
CA THR A 260 1.84 -13.11 -7.24
C THR A 260 2.92 -13.84 -6.43
N ALA A 261 2.55 -14.32 -5.24
CA ALA A 261 3.42 -15.19 -4.43
C ALA A 261 3.86 -16.47 -5.18
N ALA A 262 3.10 -16.90 -6.19
CA ALA A 262 3.47 -18.00 -7.09
C ALA A 262 4.45 -17.59 -8.21
N GLN A 263 4.46 -16.33 -8.66
CA GLN A 263 5.51 -15.76 -9.53
C GLN A 263 6.76 -15.30 -8.76
N LYS A 264 6.67 -15.18 -7.43
CA LYS A 264 7.82 -15.05 -6.50
C LYS A 264 8.84 -16.19 -6.66
N ALA A 265 8.42 -17.32 -7.24
CA ALA A 265 9.27 -18.45 -7.59
C ALA A 265 9.95 -18.34 -8.98
N GLU A 266 9.56 -17.39 -9.85
CA GLU A 266 10.14 -17.19 -11.19
C GLU A 266 10.94 -15.87 -11.32
N THR A 267 10.97 -15.00 -10.31
CA THR A 267 11.72 -13.72 -10.33
C THR A 267 13.20 -13.82 -9.97
N GLY A 268 13.76 -15.01 -9.74
CA GLY A 268 15.17 -15.14 -9.33
C GLY A 268 15.49 -14.64 -7.91
N PHE A 269 14.60 -13.86 -7.29
CA PHE A 269 14.72 -13.39 -5.91
C PHE A 269 14.88 -14.53 -4.91
N GLN A 270 15.89 -14.39 -4.05
CA GLN A 270 16.22 -15.31 -2.99
C GLN A 270 16.49 -14.49 -1.72
N MET A 271 15.58 -14.63 -0.75
CA MET A 271 15.73 -14.04 0.57
C MET A 271 16.86 -14.77 1.31
N ILE A 272 17.79 -14.01 1.87
CA ILE A 272 18.92 -14.54 2.65
C ILE A 272 18.43 -14.81 4.07
N ASP A 273 18.74 -15.99 4.59
CA ASP A 273 18.40 -16.35 5.96
C ASP A 273 19.34 -15.64 6.93
N LEU A 274 18.77 -14.88 7.86
CA LEU A 274 19.50 -14.13 8.89
C LEU A 274 19.27 -14.72 10.29
N SER A 275 18.57 -15.86 10.41
CA SER A 275 18.04 -16.38 11.67
C SER A 275 19.10 -16.57 12.76
N ASP A 276 20.32 -16.98 12.39
CA ASP A 276 21.43 -17.22 13.32
C ASP A 276 22.21 -15.94 13.69
N HIS A 277 21.88 -14.81 13.06
CA HIS A 277 22.65 -13.56 13.18
C HIS A 277 21.91 -12.44 13.94
N PHE A 278 20.60 -12.58 14.17
CA PHE A 278 19.82 -11.58 14.88
C PHE A 278 20.26 -11.39 16.34
N ASN A 279 20.36 -10.12 16.77
CA ASN A 279 20.71 -9.76 18.15
C ASN A 279 19.64 -8.93 18.86
N HIS A 280 18.59 -8.47 18.16
CA HIS A 280 17.46 -7.75 18.75
C HIS A 280 16.11 -8.23 18.23
N GLU A 281 15.10 -8.18 19.12
CA GLU A 281 13.70 -8.30 18.74
C GLU A 281 13.19 -6.98 18.13
N LEU A 282 12.13 -7.05 17.32
CA LEU A 282 11.47 -5.85 16.79
C LEU A 282 10.52 -5.18 17.81
N LYS A 283 10.17 -5.90 18.87
CA LYS A 283 9.26 -5.45 19.93
C LYS A 283 10.02 -5.30 21.23
N GLY A 284 9.83 -4.16 21.89
CA GLY A 284 10.61 -3.74 23.05
C GLY A 284 11.78 -2.84 22.65
N SER A 285 12.09 -1.88 23.51
CA SER A 285 13.18 -0.92 23.28
C SER A 285 14.52 -1.64 23.11
N PHE A 286 15.20 -1.38 21.99
CA PHE A 286 16.51 -1.95 21.68
C PHE A 286 17.69 -1.00 21.97
N HIS A 287 17.42 0.14 22.64
CA HIS A 287 18.44 1.10 23.09
C HIS A 287 18.47 1.18 24.64
N PRO A 288 19.58 0.80 25.30
CA PRO A 288 19.61 0.59 26.76
C PRO A 288 19.51 1.85 27.63
N SER A 289 19.67 3.07 27.09
CA SER A 289 19.65 4.31 27.91
C SER A 289 18.94 5.51 27.28
N SER A 290 17.98 5.31 26.38
CA SER A 290 17.28 6.43 25.73
C SER A 290 16.23 7.13 26.62
N GLY A 291 16.16 6.79 27.92
CA GLY A 291 15.25 7.43 28.89
C GLY A 291 13.78 7.00 28.77
N TYR A 292 13.50 5.92 28.02
CA TYR A 292 12.15 5.41 27.81
C TYR A 292 11.85 4.26 28.76
N THR A 293 10.59 4.17 29.20
CA THR A 293 10.13 3.11 30.11
C THR A 293 9.62 1.92 29.30
N ASP A 294 9.56 0.74 29.92
CA ASP A 294 8.93 -0.45 29.33
C ASP A 294 7.45 -0.23 28.96
N ASP A 295 6.81 0.77 29.57
CA ASP A 295 5.42 1.18 29.26
C ASP A 295 5.30 1.94 27.93
N THR A 296 6.41 2.48 27.39
CA THR A 296 6.47 3.26 26.15
C THR A 296 7.66 2.82 25.28
N PRO A 297 7.65 1.56 24.79
CA PRO A 297 8.78 1.03 24.05
C PRO A 297 9.07 1.85 22.79
N ASN A 298 10.38 2.09 22.56
CA ASN A 298 10.89 2.67 21.33
C ASN A 298 11.36 1.54 20.41
N ASP A 299 10.41 1.00 19.65
CA ASP A 299 10.58 -0.24 18.91
C ASP A 299 10.00 -0.14 17.48
N LEU A 300 10.01 -1.27 16.77
CA LEU A 300 9.44 -1.47 15.43
C LEU A 300 8.20 -2.37 15.50
N ALA A 301 7.37 -2.27 16.55
CA ALA A 301 6.28 -3.21 16.78
C ALA A 301 5.19 -3.25 15.68
N GLU A 302 5.05 -2.17 14.90
CA GLU A 302 4.13 -2.07 13.76
C GLU A 302 4.70 -2.63 12.44
N LEU A 303 6.00 -2.92 12.38
CA LEU A 303 6.60 -3.48 11.19
C LEU A 303 6.02 -4.89 10.98
N PRO A 304 5.34 -5.18 9.86
CA PRO A 304 4.85 -6.52 9.59
C PRO A 304 6.02 -7.51 9.49
N THR A 305 5.85 -8.68 10.10
CA THR A 305 6.84 -9.77 10.10
C THR A 305 6.46 -10.88 9.13
N GLY A 306 7.38 -11.81 8.90
CA GLY A 306 7.26 -12.86 7.89
C GLY A 306 7.65 -12.36 6.50
N GLU A 307 7.10 -12.99 5.47
CA GLU A 307 7.32 -12.56 4.11
C GLU A 307 6.55 -11.28 3.79
N GLN A 308 7.28 -10.22 3.50
CA GLN A 308 6.76 -8.91 3.12
C GLN A 308 7.29 -8.52 1.75
N THR A 309 6.60 -7.62 1.06
CA THR A 309 7.09 -7.04 -0.20
C THR A 309 7.23 -5.54 0.00
N PHE A 310 8.41 -5.01 -0.28
CA PHE A 310 8.74 -3.59 -0.17
C PHE A 310 9.36 -3.13 -1.48
N ALA A 311 8.72 -2.16 -2.16
CA ALA A 311 9.12 -1.69 -3.48
C ALA A 311 9.36 -2.85 -4.47
N ASP A 312 8.35 -3.71 -4.62
CA ASP A 312 8.33 -4.91 -5.46
C ASP A 312 9.40 -5.98 -5.14
N VAL A 313 10.19 -5.80 -4.09
CA VAL A 313 11.20 -6.78 -3.65
C VAL A 313 10.68 -7.56 -2.45
N PRO A 314 10.71 -8.91 -2.50
CA PRO A 314 10.32 -9.71 -1.35
C PRO A 314 11.40 -9.70 -0.28
N PHE A 315 11.02 -9.66 0.99
CA PHE A 315 11.89 -9.74 2.14
C PHE A 315 11.29 -10.67 3.19
N HIS A 316 12.13 -11.34 3.96
CA HIS A 316 11.70 -12.11 5.12
C HIS A 316 12.09 -11.37 6.40
N VAL A 317 11.15 -10.64 6.99
CA VAL A 317 11.35 -9.80 8.17
C VAL A 317 11.05 -10.60 9.42
N GLN A 318 12.04 -10.81 10.28
CA GLN A 318 11.85 -11.55 11.53
C GLN A 318 12.24 -10.71 12.75
N LYS A 319 13.49 -10.25 12.76
CA LYS A 319 14.20 -9.61 13.86
C LYS A 319 15.21 -8.62 13.28
N MET A 320 16.09 -8.10 14.11
CA MET A 320 17.05 -7.08 13.73
C MET A 320 18.49 -7.50 14.05
N ILE A 321 19.40 -7.12 13.15
CA ILE A 321 20.84 -7.08 13.40
C ILE A 321 21.23 -5.62 13.61
N LEU A 322 21.46 -5.20 14.85
CA LEU A 322 21.97 -3.88 15.20
C LEU A 322 23.49 -3.93 15.35
N LEU A 323 24.20 -3.01 14.73
CA LEU A 323 25.63 -2.82 14.98
C LEU A 323 25.88 -1.54 15.78
N LEU A 324 26.97 -1.52 16.55
CA LEU A 324 27.36 -0.32 17.29
C LEU A 324 27.67 0.86 16.36
N GLY A 325 27.16 2.03 16.73
CA GLY A 325 27.73 3.34 16.42
C GLY A 325 28.25 4.00 17.70
N ILE A 326 28.94 5.14 17.58
CA ILE A 326 29.46 5.89 18.75
C ILE A 326 28.32 6.28 19.69
N GLN A 327 27.18 6.75 19.16
CA GLN A 327 26.06 7.17 20.02
C GLN A 327 25.48 5.99 20.81
N LEU A 328 25.31 4.84 20.16
CA LEU A 328 24.84 3.63 20.81
C LEU A 328 25.81 3.15 21.90
N GLU A 329 27.12 3.17 21.64
CA GLU A 329 28.16 2.82 22.63
C GLU A 329 28.15 3.80 23.82
N LEU A 330 27.96 5.10 23.58
CA LEU A 330 27.87 6.13 24.62
C LEU A 330 26.65 5.96 25.53
N VAL A 331 25.53 5.48 24.99
CA VAL A 331 24.33 5.15 25.77
C VAL A 331 24.36 3.71 26.29
N GLY A 332 25.52 3.07 26.33
CA GLY A 332 25.71 1.76 26.98
C GLY A 332 25.26 0.56 26.16
N GLY A 333 25.11 0.70 24.84
CA GLY A 333 24.92 -0.44 23.93
C GLY A 333 26.13 -1.38 23.95
N GLU A 334 25.87 -2.68 23.91
CA GLU A 334 26.89 -3.75 23.92
C GLU A 334 26.87 -4.57 22.62
N ASP A 335 26.25 -4.03 21.57
CA ASP A 335 26.11 -4.67 20.26
C ASP A 335 27.46 -4.99 19.61
N PRO A 336 27.50 -5.94 18.67
CA PRO A 336 28.73 -6.19 17.93
C PRO A 336 29.06 -5.05 16.97
N LYS A 337 30.34 -4.88 16.67
CA LYS A 337 30.81 -3.97 15.59
C LYS A 337 30.75 -4.63 14.21
N ARG A 338 30.52 -5.93 14.18
CA ARG A 338 30.41 -6.75 12.96
C ARG A 338 29.60 -8.01 13.20
N VAL A 339 28.90 -8.44 12.17
CA VAL A 339 28.38 -9.80 12.02
C VAL A 339 29.05 -10.39 10.79
N GLU A 340 29.69 -11.54 10.96
CA GLU A 340 30.47 -12.19 9.91
C GLU A 340 29.73 -13.44 9.42
N GLU A 341 30.07 -13.89 8.22
CA GLU A 341 29.64 -15.19 7.66
C GLU A 341 28.12 -15.35 7.48
N ILE A 342 27.40 -14.28 7.09
CA ILE A 342 26.00 -14.41 6.65
C ILE A 342 25.98 -15.24 5.36
N GLU A 343 25.44 -16.45 5.43
CA GLU A 343 25.51 -17.43 4.34
C GLU A 343 24.72 -16.97 3.10
N VAL A 344 25.37 -17.03 1.93
CA VAL A 344 24.73 -16.74 0.64
C VAL A 344 24.83 -17.94 -0.29
N GLY A 345 26.05 -18.43 -0.57
CA GLY A 345 26.31 -19.65 -1.35
C GLY A 345 25.73 -19.64 -2.77
N LYS A 346 25.72 -18.48 -3.44
CA LYS A 346 25.17 -18.35 -4.80
C LYS A 346 25.73 -17.15 -5.57
N LYS A 347 25.52 -17.17 -6.89
CA LYS A 347 25.70 -16.02 -7.76
C LYS A 347 24.44 -15.17 -7.74
N PHE A 348 24.60 -13.86 -7.80
CA PHE A 348 23.50 -12.90 -7.95
C PHE A 348 24.01 -11.66 -8.69
N GLU A 349 23.12 -11.00 -9.43
CA GLU A 349 23.40 -9.73 -10.09
C GLU A 349 23.12 -8.54 -9.18
N THR A 350 22.07 -8.64 -8.36
CA THR A 350 21.58 -7.53 -7.53
C THR A 350 21.36 -7.98 -6.09
N MET A 351 21.67 -7.09 -5.15
CA MET A 351 21.38 -7.24 -3.73
C MET A 351 20.49 -6.09 -3.26
N HIS A 352 19.38 -6.44 -2.63
CA HIS A 352 18.44 -5.52 -2.01
C HIS A 352 18.47 -5.70 -0.50
N VAL A 353 18.39 -4.60 0.23
CA VAL A 353 18.52 -4.59 1.68
C VAL A 353 17.44 -3.73 2.29
N LEU A 354 16.77 -4.26 3.30
CA LEU A 354 15.85 -3.53 4.18
C LEU A 354 16.60 -3.16 5.46
N HIS A 355 16.82 -1.87 5.68
CA HIS A 355 17.66 -1.35 6.78
C HIS A 355 17.32 0.10 7.14
N ALA A 356 17.90 0.58 8.24
CA ALA A 356 18.00 2.00 8.57
C ALA A 356 19.14 2.21 9.58
N CYS A 357 19.21 3.37 10.23
CA CYS A 357 20.13 3.58 11.35
C CYS A 357 19.46 4.34 12.49
N ALA A 358 20.02 4.22 13.68
CA ALA A 358 19.75 5.10 14.80
C ALA A 358 20.85 6.17 14.90
N TRP A 359 20.46 7.39 15.25
CA TRP A 359 21.27 8.61 15.25
C TRP A 359 21.72 9.07 13.86
N GLN A 360 22.11 10.34 13.81
CA GLN A 360 22.58 11.01 12.60
C GLN A 360 24.10 10.90 12.45
N ALA A 361 24.57 10.90 11.21
CA ALA A 361 25.97 11.08 10.85
C ALA A 361 26.08 12.19 9.79
N PRO A 362 27.28 12.72 9.49
CA PRO A 362 27.45 13.63 8.37
C PRO A 362 26.99 13.00 7.04
N GLU A 363 26.26 13.76 6.21
CA GLU A 363 25.84 13.30 4.88
C GLU A 363 27.04 12.84 4.04
N GLY A 364 26.86 11.74 3.29
CA GLY A 364 27.88 11.08 2.48
C GLY A 364 28.91 10.28 3.28
N SER A 365 28.85 10.27 4.62
CA SER A 365 29.75 9.44 5.42
C SER A 365 29.30 7.98 5.48
N ALA A 366 30.25 7.05 5.37
CA ALA A 366 29.98 5.63 5.52
C ALA A 366 29.70 5.30 7.00
N ILE A 367 28.54 4.72 7.28
CA ILE A 367 28.12 4.30 8.63
C ILE A 367 28.25 2.79 8.85
N GLY A 368 28.28 2.04 7.76
CA GLY A 368 28.49 0.60 7.74
C GLY A 368 28.91 0.13 6.35
N SER A 369 29.21 -1.15 6.23
CA SER A 369 29.57 -1.76 4.95
C SER A 369 29.12 -3.22 4.90
N PHE A 370 28.83 -3.70 3.69
CA PHE A 370 28.78 -5.12 3.36
C PHE A 370 30.11 -5.56 2.76
N ILE A 371 30.65 -6.68 3.22
CA ILE A 371 31.83 -7.33 2.62
C ILE A 371 31.38 -8.63 1.96
N LEU A 372 31.35 -8.65 0.64
CA LEU A 372 31.02 -9.84 -0.14
C LEU A 372 32.27 -10.73 -0.27
N HIS A 373 32.19 -11.98 0.19
CA HIS A 373 33.26 -12.97 0.02
C HIS A 373 32.93 -13.88 -1.16
N TYR A 374 33.89 -14.10 -2.05
CA TYR A 374 33.69 -14.92 -3.25
C TYR A 374 34.41 -16.26 -3.14
N THR A 375 33.89 -17.25 -3.85
CA THR A 375 34.46 -18.62 -3.92
C THR A 375 35.90 -18.68 -4.42
N ASP A 376 36.37 -17.69 -5.18
CA ASP A 376 37.75 -17.58 -5.65
C ASP A 376 38.71 -16.94 -4.62
N GLY A 377 38.21 -16.62 -3.42
CA GLY A 377 38.93 -15.95 -2.35
C GLY A 377 38.98 -14.43 -2.46
N GLY A 378 38.40 -13.85 -3.51
CA GLY A 378 38.24 -12.40 -3.66
C GLY A 378 37.24 -11.82 -2.65
N ARG A 379 37.30 -10.50 -2.44
CA ARG A 379 36.36 -9.76 -1.58
C ARG A 379 36.03 -8.41 -2.18
N GLU A 380 34.79 -7.97 -2.04
CA GLU A 380 34.34 -6.64 -2.43
C GLU A 380 33.63 -5.95 -1.28
N LYS A 381 33.86 -4.64 -1.13
CA LYS A 381 33.25 -3.82 -0.08
C LYS A 381 32.22 -2.88 -0.69
N ILE A 382 31.03 -2.86 -0.11
CA ILE A 382 29.94 -1.96 -0.45
C ILE A 382 29.66 -1.09 0.78
N ASP A 383 29.84 0.22 0.67
CA ASP A 383 29.62 1.15 1.78
C ASP A 383 28.14 1.58 1.87
N ILE A 384 27.66 1.73 3.11
CA ILE A 384 26.35 2.27 3.45
C ILE A 384 26.58 3.72 3.89
N ASN A 385 26.12 4.68 3.09
CA ASN A 385 26.35 6.10 3.31
C ASN A 385 25.11 6.75 3.93
N TYR A 386 25.31 7.55 4.97
CA TYR A 386 24.25 8.38 5.56
C TYR A 386 23.84 9.48 4.59
N GLY A 387 22.54 9.75 4.47
CA GLY A 387 22.00 10.75 3.53
C GLY A 387 21.76 10.21 2.11
N GLU A 388 22.47 9.15 1.71
CA GLU A 388 22.35 8.54 0.38
C GLU A 388 21.64 7.18 0.44
N HIS A 389 22.02 6.30 1.38
CA HIS A 389 21.41 4.97 1.49
C HIS A 389 20.39 4.92 2.62
N VAL A 390 20.66 5.57 3.74
CA VAL A 390 19.76 5.62 4.90
C VAL A 390 19.81 6.98 5.60
N LEU A 391 18.77 7.25 6.36
CA LEU A 391 18.71 8.31 7.37
C LEU A 391 18.35 7.69 8.72
N ASP A 392 18.24 8.54 9.74
CA ASP A 392 17.73 8.10 11.03
C ASP A 392 16.31 7.52 10.86
N TRP A 393 16.08 6.39 11.51
CA TRP A 393 14.80 5.71 11.53
C TRP A 393 13.67 6.54 12.15
N TRP A 394 13.97 7.57 12.95
CA TRP A 394 13.01 8.60 13.35
C TRP A 394 12.90 9.69 12.29
N GLY A 395 11.72 9.88 11.69
CA GLY A 395 11.51 10.81 10.58
C GLY A 395 11.98 12.25 10.84
N MET A 396 11.79 12.74 12.08
CA MET A 396 12.19 14.09 12.49
C MET A 396 13.69 14.35 12.38
N GLN A 397 14.51 13.31 12.30
CA GLN A 397 15.96 13.39 12.28
C GLN A 397 16.48 12.99 10.89
N GLY A 398 17.12 13.91 10.17
CA GLY A 398 17.91 13.58 8.96
C GLY A 398 17.35 14.02 7.62
N GLY A 399 16.30 14.86 7.55
CA GLY A 399 15.87 15.47 6.29
C GLY A 399 15.24 14.49 5.28
N GLU A 400 15.26 14.86 4.00
CA GLU A 400 14.75 14.07 2.87
C GLU A 400 15.86 13.21 2.25
N LEU A 401 15.51 12.00 1.82
CA LEU A 401 16.44 11.10 1.13
C LEU A 401 16.49 11.48 -0.35
N ASP A 402 17.67 11.85 -0.85
CA ASP A 402 17.93 12.10 -2.27
C ASP A 402 18.89 11.03 -2.79
N SER A 403 18.33 9.99 -3.42
CA SER A 403 19.08 8.80 -3.83
C SER A 403 18.48 8.13 -5.06
N GLU A 404 19.34 7.69 -5.97
CA GLU A 404 18.92 6.95 -7.18
C GLU A 404 18.66 5.46 -6.91
N ASN A 405 19.19 4.91 -5.80
CA ASN A 405 19.14 3.47 -5.50
C ASN A 405 18.61 3.15 -4.10
N SER A 406 18.10 4.16 -3.38
CA SER A 406 17.46 3.98 -2.08
C SER A 406 16.13 4.73 -2.00
N GLU A 407 15.16 4.13 -1.32
CA GLU A 407 13.82 4.71 -1.15
C GLU A 407 13.23 4.35 0.23
N ILE A 408 12.34 5.21 0.75
CA ILE A 408 11.60 4.92 1.99
C ILE A 408 10.45 3.99 1.66
N VAL A 409 10.52 2.75 2.15
CA VAL A 409 9.54 1.69 1.82
C VAL A 409 8.55 1.38 2.94
N TRP A 410 8.79 1.91 4.14
CA TRP A 410 7.88 1.71 5.25
C TRP A 410 7.87 2.94 6.15
N ARG A 411 6.67 3.27 6.64
CA ARG A 411 6.45 4.25 7.71
C ARG A 411 5.54 3.64 8.77
N GLY A 412 5.82 3.90 10.03
CA GLY A 412 5.02 3.39 11.13
C GLY A 412 5.18 4.20 12.40
N LYS A 413 4.42 3.83 13.43
CA LYS A 413 4.48 4.42 14.76
C LYS A 413 4.86 3.35 15.78
N ASN A 414 5.23 3.80 16.97
CA ASN A 414 5.38 2.94 18.15
C ASN A 414 4.67 3.58 19.36
N ALA A 415 4.77 2.96 20.53
CA ALA A 415 4.13 3.48 21.73
C ALA A 415 4.73 4.84 22.16
N LEU A 416 6.02 5.05 21.94
CA LEU A 416 6.68 6.30 22.28
C LEU A 416 6.19 7.47 21.41
N ILE A 417 6.09 7.29 20.09
CA ILE A 417 5.53 8.32 19.19
C ILE A 417 4.11 8.70 19.63
N ARG A 418 3.26 7.71 19.92
CA ARG A 418 1.89 7.97 20.39
C ARG A 418 1.86 8.75 21.70
N ALA A 419 2.70 8.37 22.67
CA ALA A 419 2.79 9.06 23.95
C ALA A 419 3.24 10.52 23.80
N GLN A 420 4.12 10.80 22.83
CA GLN A 420 4.54 12.18 22.51
C GLN A 420 3.41 12.96 21.81
N GLU A 421 2.69 12.34 20.87
CA GLU A 421 1.52 12.93 20.21
C GLU A 421 0.40 13.28 21.20
N GLU A 422 0.14 12.41 22.18
CA GLU A 422 -0.83 12.66 23.26
C GLU A 422 -0.44 13.87 24.14
N GLN A 423 0.86 14.17 24.24
CA GLN A 423 1.37 15.37 24.91
C GLN A 423 1.36 16.62 24.01
N GLY A 424 0.80 16.51 22.80
CA GLY A 424 0.70 17.60 21.83
C GLY A 424 1.99 17.87 21.06
N GLN A 425 2.95 16.94 21.08
CA GLN A 425 4.16 17.04 20.26
C GLN A 425 3.85 16.58 18.83
N SER A 426 4.31 17.35 17.84
CA SER A 426 4.30 16.89 16.45
C SER A 426 5.52 15.99 16.25
N VAL A 427 5.27 14.72 15.93
CA VAL A 427 6.32 13.70 15.75
C VAL A 427 6.13 13.04 14.40
N GLU A 428 7.18 13.02 13.59
CA GLU A 428 7.16 12.30 12.32
C GLU A 428 7.20 10.78 12.53
N PRO A 429 6.60 9.98 11.63
CA PRO A 429 6.62 8.54 11.74
C PRO A 429 8.05 7.99 11.64
N LEU A 430 8.22 6.77 12.17
CA LEU A 430 9.39 5.95 11.90
C LEU A 430 9.49 5.67 10.41
N ARG A 431 10.69 5.40 9.91
CA ARG A 431 10.95 5.11 8.50
C ARG A 431 12.01 4.02 8.32
N LEU A 432 11.83 3.20 7.30
CA LEU A 432 12.82 2.20 6.86
C LEU A 432 13.09 2.36 5.37
N PHE A 433 14.29 1.93 4.97
CA PHE A 433 14.81 2.13 3.63
C PHE A 433 15.03 0.80 2.95
N LYS A 434 14.73 0.75 1.66
CA LYS A 434 15.22 -0.30 0.76
C LYS A 434 16.32 0.29 -0.09
N THR A 435 17.52 -0.28 -0.01
CA THR A 435 18.64 0.10 -0.87
C THR A 435 19.02 -1.05 -1.78
N THR A 436 19.38 -0.73 -3.02
CA THR A 436 19.75 -1.71 -4.05
C THR A 436 21.19 -1.49 -4.53
N TRP A 437 21.98 -2.55 -4.53
CA TRP A 437 23.33 -2.55 -5.08
C TRP A 437 23.50 -3.64 -6.14
N LYS A 438 24.30 -3.33 -7.15
CA LYS A 438 24.79 -4.35 -8.09
C LYS A 438 25.94 -5.11 -7.47
N ASN A 439 25.97 -6.42 -7.67
CA ASN A 439 27.15 -7.22 -7.38
C ASN A 439 28.30 -6.77 -8.30
N PRO A 440 29.46 -6.33 -7.77
CA PRO A 440 30.60 -5.96 -8.60
C PRO A 440 31.16 -7.11 -9.44
N ARG A 441 30.90 -8.37 -9.04
CA ARG A 441 31.39 -9.58 -9.70
C ARG A 441 30.25 -10.62 -9.83
N PRO A 442 29.22 -10.35 -10.65
CA PRO A 442 28.01 -11.19 -10.71
C PRO A 442 28.27 -12.61 -11.22
N ASP A 443 29.32 -12.79 -12.03
CA ASP A 443 29.73 -14.11 -12.53
C ASP A 443 30.41 -14.99 -11.46
N GLN A 444 30.78 -14.42 -10.31
CA GLN A 444 31.43 -15.12 -9.21
C GLN A 444 30.43 -15.40 -8.10
N GLU A 445 30.47 -16.63 -7.59
CA GLU A 445 29.60 -17.04 -6.48
C GLU A 445 30.07 -16.36 -5.19
N VAL A 446 29.13 -15.69 -4.52
CA VAL A 446 29.33 -15.09 -3.20
C VAL A 446 29.05 -16.18 -2.16
N THR A 447 30.07 -16.53 -1.38
CA THR A 447 29.95 -17.53 -0.31
C THR A 447 29.20 -16.97 0.89
N SER A 448 29.57 -15.76 1.30
CA SER A 448 29.03 -15.12 2.50
C SER A 448 29.17 -13.60 2.45
N ILE A 449 28.45 -12.93 3.34
CA ILE A 449 28.49 -11.48 3.53
C ILE A 449 28.86 -11.19 4.98
N ASP A 450 29.79 -10.25 5.20
CA ASP A 450 29.94 -9.62 6.52
C ASP A 450 29.20 -8.29 6.53
N TYR A 451 28.52 -8.00 7.63
CA TYR A 451 27.92 -6.70 7.91
C TYR A 451 28.74 -5.98 8.99
N VAL A 452 29.32 -4.83 8.67
CA VAL A 452 30.36 -4.19 9.48
C VAL A 452 30.00 -2.74 9.76
N SER A 453 30.13 -2.29 10.99
CA SER A 453 30.01 -0.88 11.35
C SER A 453 31.32 -0.14 11.11
N THR A 454 31.24 1.10 10.63
CA THR A 454 32.41 1.99 10.54
C THR A 454 32.71 2.69 11.87
N MET A 455 31.89 2.47 12.91
CA MET A 455 31.89 3.24 14.16
C MET A 455 31.73 4.74 13.91
N SER A 456 30.83 5.11 12.99
CA SER A 456 30.32 6.49 12.87
C SER A 456 29.45 6.86 14.08
N ASP A 457 28.96 8.10 14.14
CA ASP A 457 27.96 8.50 15.14
C ASP A 457 26.69 7.64 15.07
N ALA A 458 26.24 7.34 13.85
CA ALA A 458 25.07 6.51 13.60
C ALA A 458 25.35 5.02 13.83
N ALA A 459 24.34 4.33 14.38
CA ALA A 459 24.32 2.89 14.59
C ALA A 459 23.43 2.23 13.53
N PRO A 460 24.00 1.53 12.53
CA PRO A 460 23.23 0.97 11.44
C PRO A 460 22.58 -0.36 11.86
N PHE A 461 21.38 -0.63 11.36
CA PHE A 461 20.68 -1.89 11.63
C PHE A 461 20.04 -2.48 10.38
N LEU A 462 20.07 -3.81 10.32
CA LEU A 462 19.66 -4.62 9.18
C LEU A 462 18.47 -5.50 9.56
N LEU A 463 17.47 -5.55 8.69
CA LEU A 463 16.23 -6.32 8.90
C LEU A 463 16.11 -7.51 7.95
N ALA A 464 16.51 -7.35 6.69
CA ALA A 464 16.47 -8.41 5.68
C ALA A 464 17.39 -8.12 4.48
N ILE A 465 17.85 -9.18 3.82
CA ILE A 465 18.59 -9.14 2.55
C ILE A 465 17.88 -10.05 1.55
N THR A 466 17.78 -9.59 0.30
CA THR A 466 17.26 -10.37 -0.83
C THR A 466 18.16 -10.18 -2.04
N VAL A 467 18.47 -11.25 -2.76
CA VAL A 467 19.33 -11.21 -3.96
C VAL A 467 18.59 -11.75 -5.18
N GLU A 468 18.92 -11.28 -6.39
CA GLU A 468 18.43 -11.82 -7.68
C GLU A 468 19.54 -12.00 -8.71
#